data_AF-A0A1V4RVD5-F1
#
_entry.id   AF-A0A1V4RVD5-F1
#
_cell.length_a   1.000
_cell.length_b   1.000
_cell.length_c   1.000
_cell.angle_alpha   90.00
_cell.angle_beta   90.00
_cell.angle_gamma   90.00
#
_symmetry.space_group_name_H-M   'P 1'
#
loop_
_entity.id
_entity.type
_entity.pdbx_description
1 polymer ?
#
loop_
_entity_poly.entity_id
_entity_poly.type
_entity_poly.pdbx_seq_one_letter_code
_entity_poly.pdbx_strand_id
1 'polypeptide(L)' 'MDELNLTLSGSVVIGDKWSDVETAQNLNIPGILVLTGYGKKELEKYRQHWERPPAFIAENLLAAVEWWLEQGRKIS' A
#
# COMPACT_ATOMS: atom_id res chain seq x y z
N MET A 1 -11.01 -17.79 17.17
CA MET A 1 -9.97 -17.16 16.34
C MET A 1 -10.23 -15.69 16.47
N ASP A 2 -9.47 -15.02 17.33
CA ASP A 2 -9.62 -13.61 17.64
C ASP A 2 -9.50 -12.79 16.36
N GLU A 3 -10.66 -12.39 15.83
CA GLU A 3 -10.76 -11.34 14.82
C GLU A 3 -10.26 -10.07 15.51
N LEU A 4 -9.02 -9.71 15.19
CA LEU A 4 -8.46 -8.40 15.48
C LEU A 4 -9.54 -7.39 15.05
N ASN A 5 -10.19 -6.75 16.03
CA ASN A 5 -11.19 -5.70 15.88
C ASN A 5 -10.52 -4.45 15.28
N LEU A 6 -9.88 -4.62 14.13
CA LEU A 6 -9.20 -3.60 13.37
C LEU A 6 -10.29 -2.88 12.60
N THR A 7 -10.58 -1.67 13.04
CA THR A 7 -11.31 -0.72 12.21
C THR A 7 -10.45 -0.49 10.97
N LEU A 8 -10.88 -1.01 9.83
CA LEU A 8 -10.21 -0.82 8.53
C LEU A 8 -10.12 0.67 8.16
N SER A 9 -10.97 1.51 8.75
CA SER A 9 -10.91 2.97 8.64
C SER A 9 -9.62 3.50 9.26
N GLY A 10 -8.75 4.07 8.43
CA GLY A 10 -7.43 4.54 8.86
C GLY A 10 -6.35 3.45 8.87
N SER A 11 -6.61 2.29 8.24
CA SER A 11 -5.59 1.27 7.99
C SER A 11 -4.98 1.44 6.59
N VAL A 12 -3.72 1.04 6.45
CA VAL A 12 -2.95 1.03 5.19
C VAL A 12 -2.14 -0.25 5.11
N VAL A 13 -1.98 -0.81 3.91
CA VAL A 13 -1.06 -1.93 3.65
C VAL A 13 0.15 -1.40 2.92
N ILE A 14 1.34 -1.77 3.41
CA ILE A 14 2.63 -1.36 2.83
C ILE A 14 3.45 -2.63 2.59
N GLY A 15 3.90 -2.85 1.36
CA GLY A 15 4.65 -4.05 0.99
C GLY A 15 5.52 -3.87 -0.25
N ASP A 16 6.47 -4.78 -0.45
CA ASP A 16 7.35 -4.80 -1.63
C ASP A 16 6.85 -5.73 -2.73
N LYS A 17 5.68 -6.36 -2.56
CA LYS A 17 5.06 -7.23 -3.55
C LYS A 17 3.75 -6.68 -4.07
N TRP A 18 3.40 -7.07 -5.29
CA TRP A 18 2.10 -6.73 -5.85
C TRP A 18 0.93 -7.31 -5.05
N SER A 19 1.08 -8.54 -4.53
CA SER A 19 0.03 -9.20 -3.73
C SER A 19 -0.36 -8.43 -2.46
N ASP A 20 0.56 -7.64 -1.87
CA ASP A 20 0.24 -6.79 -0.72
C ASP A 20 -0.72 -5.66 -1.14
N VAL A 21 -0.46 -5.04 -2.28
CA VAL A 21 -1.33 -4.00 -2.86
C VAL A 21 -2.69 -4.58 -3.25
N GLU A 22 -2.71 -5.76 -3.86
CA GLU A 22 -3.95 -6.45 -4.24
C GLU A 22 -4.80 -6.79 -3.00
N THR A 23 -4.16 -7.22 -1.91
CA THR A 23 -4.83 -7.45 -0.62
C THR A 23 -5.46 -6.16 -0.09
N ALA A 24 -4.74 -5.03 -0.16
CA ALA A 24 -5.26 -3.72 0.23
C ALA A 24 -6.50 -3.33 -0.58
N GLN A 25 -6.45 -3.55 -1.90
CA GLN A 25 -7.55 -3.25 -2.82
C GLN A 25 -8.79 -4.12 -2.52
N ASN A 26 -8.59 -5.41 -2.23
CA ASN A 26 -9.66 -6.32 -1.84
C ASN A 26 -10.34 -5.90 -0.53
N LEU A 27 -9.57 -5.29 0.38
CA LEU A 27 -10.06 -4.74 1.65
C LEU A 27 -10.56 -3.29 1.54
N ASN A 28 -10.55 -2.69 0.35
CA ASN A 28 -10.87 -1.28 0.10
C ASN A 28 -10.07 -0.30 0.99
N ILE A 29 -8.83 -0.64 1.32
CA ILE A 29 -7.90 0.22 2.04
C ILE A 29 -6.73 0.65 1.14
N PRO A 30 -6.04 1.75 1.45
CA PRO A 30 -4.89 2.19 0.66
C PRO A 30 -3.76 1.16 0.70
N GLY A 31 -3.23 0.82 -0.48
CA GLY A 31 -2.07 -0.05 -0.66
C GLY A 31 -0.88 0.74 -1.19
N ILE A 32 0.26 0.66 -0.52
CA ILE A 32 1.50 1.34 -0.90
C ILE A 32 2.55 0.29 -1.29
N LEU A 33 3.09 0.42 -2.51
CA LEU A 33 4.20 -0.41 -2.97
C LEU A 33 5.52 0.28 -2.65
N VAL A 34 6.39 -0.34 -1.85
CA VAL A 34 7.75 0.16 -1.63
C VAL A 34 8.71 -0.42 -2.67
N LEU A 35 9.62 0.40 -3.19
CA LEU A 35 10.60 0.02 -4.21
C LEU A 35 11.88 -0.60 -3.64
N THR A 36 11.99 -0.73 -2.32
CA THR A 36 13.00 -1.54 -1.66
C THR A 36 12.74 -3.03 -1.88
N GLY A 37 13.77 -3.88 -1.75
CA GLY A 37 13.60 -5.33 -1.90
C GLY A 37 13.23 -5.72 -3.34
N TYR A 38 12.11 -6.43 -3.51
CA TYR A 38 11.62 -6.88 -4.82
C TYR A 38 10.69 -5.86 -5.51
N GLY A 39 10.32 -4.77 -4.84
CA GLY A 39 9.31 -3.83 -5.32
C GLY A 39 9.57 -3.21 -6.68
N LYS A 40 10.84 -2.94 -7.04
CA LYS A 40 11.19 -2.48 -8.40
C LYS A 40 10.84 -3.52 -9.48
N LYS A 41 11.20 -4.78 -9.23
CA LYS A 41 10.91 -5.89 -10.16
C LYS A 41 9.42 -6.14 -10.26
N GLU A 42 8.71 -6.11 -9.12
CA GLU A 42 7.26 -6.28 -9.06
C GLU A 42 6.54 -5.13 -9.77
N LEU A 43 7.00 -3.89 -9.59
CA LEU A 43 6.52 -2.74 -10.35
C LEU A 43 6.69 -2.97 -11.85
N GLU A 44 7.88 -3.27 -12.33
CA GLU A 44 8.13 -3.48 -13.77
C GLU A 44 7.29 -4.63 -14.34
N LYS A 45 7.15 -5.72 -13.59
CA LYS A 45 6.43 -6.93 -14.00
C LYS A 45 4.92 -6.73 -14.08
N TYR A 46 4.32 -6.09 -13.08
CA TYR A 46 2.86 -6.02 -12.97
C TYR A 46 2.26 -4.69 -13.40
N ARG A 47 3.04 -3.61 -13.50
CA ARG A 47 2.51 -2.26 -13.83
C ARG A 47 1.67 -2.21 -15.10
N GLN A 48 2.00 -3.02 -16.11
CA GLN A 48 1.25 -3.08 -17.36
C GLN A 48 -0.06 -3.88 -17.26
N HIS A 49 -0.18 -4.70 -16.22
CA HIS A 49 -1.31 -5.60 -15.96
C HIS A 49 -2.20 -5.12 -14.81
N TRP A 50 -1.91 -3.97 -14.21
CA TRP A 50 -2.70 -3.44 -13.12
C TRP A 50 -4.08 -3.00 -13.58
N GLU A 51 -5.12 -3.64 -13.04
CA GLU A 51 -6.49 -3.16 -13.16
C GLU A 51 -6.68 -1.85 -12.37
N ARG A 52 -6.03 -1.73 -11.21
CA ARG A 52 -5.98 -0.52 -10.39
C ARG A 52 -4.57 -0.31 -9.84
N PRO A 53 -3.99 0.89 -9.92
CA PRO A 53 -2.66 1.15 -9.36
C PRO A 53 -2.67 1.14 -7.82
N PRO A 54 -1.50 0.97 -7.17
CA PRO A 54 -1.36 1.26 -5.73
C PRO A 54 -1.71 2.73 -5.44
N ALA A 55 -2.13 3.00 -4.22
CA ALA A 55 -2.41 4.37 -3.75
C ALA A 55 -1.15 5.25 -3.76
N PHE A 56 0.01 4.65 -3.51
CA PHE A 56 1.30 5.32 -3.59
C PHE A 56 2.42 4.32 -3.94
N ILE A 57 3.46 4.80 -4.62
CA ILE A 57 4.70 4.04 -4.86
C ILE A 57 5.81 4.79 -4.13
N ALA A 58 6.34 4.19 -3.08
CA ALA A 58 7.35 4.79 -2.21
C ALA A 58 8.74 4.23 -2.51
N GLU A 59 9.77 5.06 -2.45
CA GLU A 59 11.15 4.58 -2.67
C GLU A 59 11.63 3.66 -1.53
N ASN A 60 11.08 3.83 -0.33
CA ASN A 60 11.39 3.06 0.87
C ASN A 60 10.23 3.15 1.88
N LEU A 61 10.34 2.41 2.99
CA LEU A 61 9.32 2.40 4.04
C LEU A 61 9.10 3.77 4.70
N LEU A 62 10.16 4.57 4.88
CA LEU A 62 10.06 5.90 5.47
C LEU A 62 9.14 6.80 4.62
N ALA A 63 9.40 6.87 3.31
CA ALA A 63 8.57 7.64 2.37
C ALA A 63 7.12 7.15 2.34
N ALA A 64 6.88 5.85 2.49
CA ALA A 64 5.53 5.29 2.57
C ALA A 64 4.77 5.79 3.82
N VAL A 65 5.44 5.78 4.97
CA VAL A 65 4.87 6.26 6.24
C VAL A 65 4.64 7.76 6.21
N GLU A 66 5.59 8.55 5.69
CA GLU A 66 5.43 10.00 5.57
C GLU A 66 4.22 10.37 4.69
N TRP A 67 4.06 9.69 3.55
CA TRP A 67 2.89 9.89 2.69
C TRP A 67 1.58 9.56 3.40
N TRP A 68 1.55 8.46 4.17
CA TRP A 68 0.37 8.05 4.93
C TRP A 68 -0.02 9.08 5.99
N LEU A 69 0.96 9.57 6.75
CA LEU A 69 0.74 10.61 7.76
C LEU A 69 0.24 11.92 7.14
N GLU A 70 0.68 12.27 5.93
CA GLU A 70 0.17 13.41 5.19
C GLU A 70 -1.30 13.22 4.77
N GLN A 71 -1.72 12.01 4.37
CA GLN A 71 -3.12 11.74 4.05
C GLN A 71 -4.03 11.91 5.28
N GLY A 72 -3.58 11.47 6.46
CA GLY A 72 -4.31 11.66 7.72
C GLY A 72 -4.48 13.13 8.10
N ARG A 73 -3.52 14.01 7.75
CA ARG A 73 -3.59 15.46 8.03
C ARG A 73 -4.57 16.23 7.15
N LYS A 74 -4.97 15.71 5.98
CA LYS A 74 -5.92 16.38 5.07
C LYS A 74 -7.38 16.30 5.54
N ILE A 75 -7.64 15.59 6.63
CA ILE A 75 -8.99 15.35 7.19
C ILE A 75 -9.24 16.20 8.46
N SER A 76 -8.45 17.26 8.69
CA SER A 76 -8.63 18.23 9.79
C SER A 76 -8.86 19.63 9.28
#